data_AF-A0A1J3IBA2-F1
#
_entry.id   AF-A0A1J3IBA2-F1
#
_cell.length_a   1.000
_cell.length_b   1.000
_cell.length_c   1.000
_cell.angle_alpha   90.00
_cell.angle_beta   90.00
_cell.angle_gamma   90.00
#
_symmetry.space_group_name_H-M   'P 1'
#
loop_
_entity.id
_entity.type
_entity.pdbx_description
1 polymer ?
#
loop_
_entity_poly.entity_id
_entity_poly.type
_entity_poly.pdbx_seq_one_letter_code
_entity_poly.pdbx_strand_id
1 'polypeptide(L)'
;PMWNEDLMFVAAEPFEEPLILSVEDRVAPNKDEVLGRCAIPLQYLDRRFDHKPVNSRWYNLEKHIMVDGEKKETKFASRIHMRICL
;
A
#
# COMPACT_ATOMS: atom_id res chain seq x y z
N PRO A 1 -14.85 0.80 -3.67
CA PRO A 1 -14.25 1.73 -4.66
C PRO A 1 -13.54 0.91 -5.74
N MET A 2 -13.40 1.45 -6.96
CA MET A 2 -12.53 0.90 -8.01
C MET A 2 -11.66 2.04 -8.53
N TRP A 3 -10.34 1.89 -8.45
CA TRP A 3 -9.38 2.87 -9.01
C TRP A 3 -8.97 2.47 -10.42
N ASN A 4 -8.47 1.24 -10.60
CA ASN A 4 -8.00 0.75 -11.91
C ASN A 4 -6.99 1.70 -12.58
N GLU A 5 -6.10 2.27 -11.77
CA GLU A 5 -5.05 3.18 -12.20
C GLU A 5 -3.68 2.47 -12.21
N ASP A 6 -2.84 2.84 -13.17
CA ASP A 6 -1.44 2.40 -13.23
C ASP A 6 -0.55 3.53 -12.71
N LEU A 7 0.28 3.22 -11.70
CA LEU A 7 1.23 4.14 -11.10
C LEU A 7 2.66 3.67 -11.36
N MET A 8 3.55 4.60 -11.70
CA MET A 8 4.97 4.34 -11.91
C MET A 8 5.79 5.18 -10.95
N PHE A 9 6.74 4.53 -10.27
CA PHE A 9 7.65 5.16 -9.34
C PHE A 9 9.09 4.93 -9.82
N VAL A 10 9.93 5.95 -9.69
CA VAL A 10 11.36 5.87 -10.00
C VAL A 10 12.11 6.08 -8.69
N ALA A 11 12.91 5.08 -8.31
CA ALA A 11 13.72 5.08 -7.10
C ALA A 11 15.09 4.43 -7.40
N ALA A 12 16.09 4.75 -6.58
CA ALA A 12 17.42 4.17 -6.71
C ALA A 12 17.49 2.81 -5.99
N GLU A 13 18.17 1.83 -6.60
CA GLU A 13 18.55 0.58 -5.91
C GLU A 13 19.86 0.76 -5.13
N PRO A 14 20.04 0.05 -3.99
CA PRO A 14 19.16 -0.98 -3.42
C PRO A 14 17.94 -0.41 -2.68
N PHE A 15 16.83 -1.16 -2.68
CA PHE A 15 15.63 -0.79 -1.92
C PHE A 15 15.75 -1.26 -0.47
N GLU A 16 15.90 -0.32 0.45
CA GLU A 16 15.91 -0.58 1.90
C GLU A 16 14.50 -0.44 2.51
N GLU A 17 13.71 0.50 1.99
CA GLU A 17 12.33 0.69 2.44
C GLU A 17 11.29 -0.12 1.65
N PRO A 18 10.19 -0.55 2.30
CA PRO A 18 9.04 -1.12 1.60
C PRO A 18 8.24 -0.04 0.85
N LEU A 19 7.48 -0.45 -0.16
CA LEU A 19 6.40 0.38 -0.69
C LEU A 19 5.30 0.47 0.38
N ILE A 20 5.06 1.68 0.89
CA ILE A 20 3.95 1.98 1.79
C ILE A 20 2.80 2.53 0.97
N LEU A 21 1.63 1.87 1.04
CA LEU A 21 0.39 2.36 0.45
C LEU A 21 -0.61 2.67 1.56
N SER A 22 -1.14 3.89 1.57
CA SER A 22 -2.28 4.30 2.41
C SER A 22 -3.53 4.45 1.56
N VAL A 23 -4.66 4.01 2.11
CA VAL A 23 -5.98 4.38 1.61
C VAL A 23 -6.53 5.45 2.54
N GLU A 24 -6.89 6.59 1.96
CA GLU A 24 -7.31 7.78 2.70
C GLU A 24 -8.67 8.26 2.21
N ASP A 25 -9.47 8.79 3.13
CA ASP A 25 -10.75 9.45 2.86
C ASP A 25 -10.61 10.96 3.03
N ARG A 26 -10.86 11.71 1.96
CA ARG A 26 -10.83 13.18 1.98
C ARG A 26 -12.17 13.71 2.49
N VAL A 27 -12.28 13.82 3.81
CA VAL A 27 -13.52 14.24 4.47
C VAL A 27 -13.77 15.76 4.39
N ALA A 28 -12.73 16.57 4.23
CA ALA A 28 -12.82 18.02 4.02
C ALA A 28 -11.55 18.57 3.34
N PRO A 29 -11.53 19.83 2.85
CA PRO A 29 -10.31 20.45 2.38
C PRO A 29 -9.22 20.41 3.45
N ASN A 30 -8.04 19.91 3.10
CA ASN A 30 -6.89 19.72 3.99
C ASN A 30 -7.15 18.78 5.20
N LYS A 31 -8.16 17.91 5.11
CA LYS A 31 -8.45 16.91 6.14
C LYS A 31 -8.66 15.54 5.48
N ASP A 32 -7.62 14.73 5.55
CA ASP A 32 -7.63 13.35 5.07
C ASP A 32 -7.60 12.40 6.28
N GLU A 33 -8.48 11.38 6.29
CA GLU A 33 -8.48 10.30 7.28
C GLU A 33 -7.87 9.03 6.68
N VAL A 34 -6.89 8.45 7.36
CA VAL A 34 -6.30 7.17 6.94
C VAL A 34 -7.23 6.02 7.31
N LEU A 35 -7.77 5.36 6.30
CA LEU A 35 -8.63 4.17 6.44
C LEU A 35 -7.82 2.89 6.67
N GLY A 36 -6.61 2.81 6.11
CA GLY A 36 -5.69 1.69 6.35
C GLY A 36 -4.41 1.80 5.53
N ARG A 37 -3.40 1.00 5.88
CA ARG A 37 -2.08 0.97 5.24
C ARG A 37 -1.60 -0.46 4.98
N CYS A 38 -0.79 -0.66 3.96
CA CYS A 38 0.00 -1.87 3.80
C CYS A 38 1.46 -1.53 3.47
N ALA A 39 2.38 -2.35 3.97
CA ALA A 39 3.80 -2.27 3.66
C ALA A 39 4.19 -3.48 2.81
N ILE A 40 4.72 -3.23 1.60
CA ILE A 40 5.08 -4.27 0.63
C ILE A 40 6.61 -4.28 0.50
N PRO A 41 7.31 -5.30 1.03
CA PRO A 41 8.75 -5.40 0.86
C PRO A 41 9.10 -5.62 -0.61
N LEU A 42 9.88 -4.69 -1.18
CA LEU A 42 10.20 -4.68 -2.61
C LEU A 42 11.06 -5.88 -3.03
N GLN A 43 11.86 -6.45 -2.11
CA GLN A 43 12.68 -7.64 -2.33
C GLN A 43 11.90 -8.90 -2.71
N TYR A 44 10.59 -8.96 -2.43
CA TYR A 44 9.74 -10.12 -2.75
C TYR A 44 8.88 -9.91 -4.00
N LEU A 45 9.06 -8.78 -4.69
CA LEU A 45 8.33 -8.49 -5.92
C LEU A 45 9.05 -9.08 -7.13
N ASP A 46 8.26 -9.57 -8.08
CA ASP A 46 8.77 -10.09 -9.33
C ASP A 46 9.30 -8.93 -10.18
N ARG A 47 10.56 -9.06 -10.65
CA ARG A 47 11.13 -8.17 -11.67
C ARG A 47 10.59 -8.57 -13.04
N ARG A 48 10.04 -7.61 -13.77
CA ARG A 48 9.43 -7.84 -15.08
C ARG A 48 10.43 -7.55 -16.20
N PHE A 49 10.96 -8.62 -16.79
CA PHE A 49 11.87 -8.54 -17.93
C PHE A 49 11.17 -8.72 -19.29
N ASP A 50 9.88 -9.04 -19.28
CA ASP A 50 9.09 -9.32 -20.49
C ASP A 50 7.71 -8.63 -20.44
N HIS A 51 6.91 -8.82 -21.48
CA HIS A 51 5.56 -8.25 -21.54
C HIS A 51 4.48 -9.11 -20.89
N LYS A 52 4.83 -10.14 -20.09
CA LYS A 52 3.81 -11.00 -19.48
C LYS A 52 2.95 -10.22 -18.48
N PRO A 53 1.69 -10.63 -18.29
CA PRO A 53 0.82 -10.06 -17.27
C PRO A 53 1.38 -10.30 -15.86
N VAL A 54 1.29 -9.28 -15.01
CA VAL A 54 1.59 -9.39 -13.59
C VAL A 54 0.37 -9.96 -12.87
N ASN A 55 0.60 -10.99 -12.05
CA ASN A 55 -0.47 -11.59 -11.26
C ASN A 55 -0.99 -10.58 -10.24
N SER A 56 -2.32 -10.45 -10.16
CA SER A 56 -2.94 -9.61 -9.14
C SER A 56 -3.09 -10.36 -7.83
N ARG A 57 -3.02 -9.63 -6.71
CA ARG A 57 -3.14 -10.18 -5.36
C ARG A 57 -3.95 -9.23 -4.47
N TRP A 58 -4.59 -9.79 -3.45
CA TRP A 58 -5.20 -9.02 -2.37
C TRP A 58 -4.19 -8.78 -1.26
N TYR A 59 -4.05 -7.53 -0.83
CA TYR A 59 -3.22 -7.12 0.29
C TYR A 59 -4.12 -6.67 1.43
N ASN A 60 -3.80 -7.09 2.66
CA ASN A 60 -4.51 -6.63 3.84
C ASN A 60 -4.08 -5.19 4.15
N LEU A 61 -5.06 -4.35 4.47
CA LEU A 61 -4.84 -3.01 4.99
C LEU A 61 -4.99 -3.05 6.51
N GLU A 62 -4.02 -2.47 7.18
CA GLU A 62 -3.93 -2.38 8.62
C GLU A 62 -4.23 -0.95 9.06
N LYS A 63 -5.06 -0.78 10.11
CA LYS A 63 -5.29 0.52 10.75
C LYS A 63 -4.56 0.53 12.08
N HIS A 64 -3.62 1.46 12.24
CA HIS A 64 -3.01 1.73 13.54
C HIS A 64 -3.96 2.60 14.35
N ILE A 65 -4.38 2.11 15.50
CA ILE A 65 -5.17 2.88 16.46
C ILE A 65 -4.21 3.43 17.51
N MET A 66 -4.25 4.74 17.73
CA MET A 66 -3.61 5.37 18.88
C MET A 66 -4.56 5.29 20.07
N VAL A 67 -4.07 4.74 21.19
CA VAL A 67 -4.78 4.76 22.47
C VAL A 67 -3.83 5.43 23.47
N ASP A 68 -4.27 6.54 24.06
CA ASP A 68 -3.49 7.33 25.03
C ASP A 68 -2.09 7.73 24.56
N GLY A 69 -1.95 8.10 23.28
CA GLY A 69 -0.67 8.52 22.69
C GLY A 69 0.28 7.38 22.32
N GLU A 70 -0.07 6.13 22.64
CA GLU A 70 0.69 4.94 22.23
C GLU A 70 0.02 4.25 21.03
N LYS A 71 0.83 3.87 20.03
CA LYS A 71 0.38 3.02 18.91
C LYS A 71 0.13 1.61 19.46
N LYS A 72 -1.10 1.31 19.87
CA LYS A 72 -1.37 0.12 20.69
C LYS A 72 -1.85 -1.08 19.91
N GLU A 73 -2.51 -0.93 18.77
CA GLU A 73 -3.00 -2.09 18.01
C GLU A 73 -3.03 -1.86 16.50
N THR A 74 -2.54 -2.85 15.77
CA THR A 74 -2.72 -3.02 14.33
C THR A 74 -3.93 -3.91 14.12
N LYS A 75 -5.07 -3.34 13.68
CA LYS A 75 -6.27 -4.13 13.35
C LYS A 75 -6.40 -4.28 11.84
N PHE A 76 -6.78 -5.47 11.39
CA PHE A 76 -7.27 -5.66 10.03
C PHE A 76 -8.40 -4.67 9.77
N ALA A 77 -8.21 -3.80 8.78
CA ALA A 77 -9.20 -2.80 8.39
C ALA A 77 -9.99 -3.28 7.17
N SER A 78 -9.29 -3.65 6.10
CA SER A 78 -9.89 -4.07 4.83
C SER A 78 -8.85 -4.72 3.92
N ARG A 79 -9.15 -4.89 2.63
CA ARG A 79 -8.20 -5.37 1.61
C ARG A 79 -8.22 -4.48 0.38
N ILE A 80 -7.08 -4.43 -0.31
CA ILE A 80 -6.92 -3.77 -1.61
C ILE A 80 -6.37 -4.76 -2.64
N HIS A 81 -6.89 -4.72 -3.87
CA HIS A 81 -6.50 -5.62 -4.95
C HIS A 81 -5.58 -4.89 -5.93
N MET A 82 -4.37 -5.41 -6.13
CA MET A 82 -3.32 -4.71 -6.89
C MET A 82 -2.47 -5.68 -7.71
N ARG A 83 -1.82 -5.14 -8.74
CA ARG A 83 -0.70 -5.76 -9.46
C ARG A 83 0.53 -4.92 -9.18
N ILE A 84 1.61 -5.55 -8.71
CA ILE A 84 2.86 -4.85 -8.37
C ILE A 84 4.02 -5.66 -8.93
N CYS A 85 4.94 -4.99 -9.62
CA CYS A 85 6.19 -5.54 -10.11
C CYS A 85 7.29 -4.47 -10.03
N LEU A 86 8.54 -4.93 -10.13
CA LEU A 86 9.71 -4.09 -10.36
C LEU A 86 10.09 -4.08 -11.84
#